data_AF-L8J2X8-F1
#
_entry.id   AF-L8J2X8-F1
#
_cell.length_a   1.000
_cell.length_b   1.000
_cell.length_c   1.000
_cell.angle_alpha   90.00
_cell.angle_beta   90.00
_cell.angle_gamma   90.00
#
_symmetry.space_group_name_H-M   'P 1'
#
loop_
_entity.id
_entity.type
_entity.pdbx_description
1 polymer ?
#
loop_
_entity_poly.entity_id
_entity_poly.type
_entity_poly.pdbx_seq_one_letter_code
_entity_poly.pdbx_strand_id
1 'polypeptide(L)'
;MPDAEAWRIIYSTRAKKVEDNRLQVCFTGFGTTEKQKLIDLAINKNFNVVKSVTKKLDFLVGGINAGPKKIEKAELQGVQFLTSEQFVVLAETGEITEPGTQPQ
;
A
#
# COMPACT_ATOMS: atom_id res chain seq x y z
N MET A 1 46.08 -5.88 12.51
CA MET A 1 44.74 -6.45 12.26
C MET A 1 43.83 -5.34 11.75
N PRO A 2 43.85 -5.02 10.44
CA PRO A 2 43.10 -3.91 9.82
C PRO A 2 41.60 -4.20 9.64
N ASP A 3 41.20 -5.46 9.80
CA ASP A 3 39.87 -5.94 9.45
C ASP A 3 38.78 -5.39 10.39
N ALA A 4 39.06 -5.30 11.69
CA ALA A 4 38.06 -4.88 12.70
C ALA A 4 37.59 -3.42 12.53
N GLU A 5 38.49 -2.54 12.08
CA GLU A 5 38.19 -1.12 11.88
C GLU A 5 37.46 -0.88 10.56
N ALA A 6 37.80 -1.66 9.52
CA ALA A 6 37.08 -1.68 8.25
C ALA A 6 35.61 -2.10 8.43
N TRP A 7 35.33 -3.10 9.27
CA TRP A 7 33.95 -3.53 9.55
C TRP A 7 33.12 -2.43 10.23
N ARG A 8 33.69 -1.66 11.18
CA ARG A 8 32.96 -0.56 11.85
C ARG A 8 32.51 0.51 10.87
N ILE A 9 33.35 0.86 9.90
CA ILE A 9 33.00 1.85 8.87
C ILE A 9 31.86 1.33 7.99
N ILE A 10 31.90 0.06 7.57
CA ILE A 10 30.83 -0.54 6.76
C ILE A 10 29.49 -0.58 7.53
N TYR A 11 29.49 -0.94 8.82
CA TYR A 11 28.27 -0.95 9.64
C TYR A 11 27.74 0.46 9.95
N SER A 12 28.63 1.42 10.22
CA SER A 12 28.25 2.82 10.50
C SER A 12 27.76 3.57 9.27
N THR A 13 28.17 3.13 8.07
CA THR A 13 27.75 3.73 6.78
C THR A 13 26.52 3.02 6.20
N ARG A 14 25.88 2.09 6.95
CA ARG A 14 24.58 1.55 6.57
C ARG A 14 23.61 2.72 6.46
N ALA A 15 23.35 3.16 5.23
CA ALA A 15 22.43 4.23 4.91
C ALA A 15 21.15 4.02 5.72
N LYS A 16 20.85 4.94 6.63
CA LYS A 16 19.53 5.00 7.27
C LYS A 16 18.54 4.99 6.12
N LYS A 17 17.79 3.90 5.99
CA LYS A 17 16.77 3.77 4.95
C LYS A 17 15.84 4.95 5.15
N VAL A 18 15.79 5.85 4.16
CA VAL A 18 14.87 6.99 4.20
C VAL A 18 13.47 6.42 4.42
N GLU A 19 12.83 6.81 5.52
CA GLU A 19 11.47 6.36 5.80
C GLU A 19 10.53 7.05 4.81
N ASP A 20 9.85 6.23 4.02
CA ASP A 20 8.79 6.68 3.14
C ASP A 20 7.54 6.91 4.00
N ASN A 21 7.15 8.18 4.15
CA ASN A 21 6.01 8.61 4.97
C ASN A 21 4.71 8.66 4.17
N ARG A 22 4.69 8.19 2.91
CA ARG A 22 3.46 8.15 2.11
C ARG A 22 2.58 6.99 2.57
N LEU A 23 1.27 7.18 2.42
CA LEU A 23 0.26 6.16 2.68
C LEU A 23 0.53 4.93 1.81
N GLN A 24 0.55 3.75 2.43
CA GLN A 24 0.79 2.49 1.75
C GLN A 24 -0.50 1.86 1.25
N VAL A 25 -0.49 1.48 -0.02
CA VAL A 25 -1.61 0.80 -0.67
C VAL A 25 -1.16 -0.52 -1.30
N CYS A 26 -1.97 -1.56 -1.14
CA CYS A 26 -1.74 -2.87 -1.74
C CYS A 26 -2.96 -3.27 -2.58
N PHE A 27 -2.72 -3.63 -3.84
CA PHE A 27 -3.77 -4.10 -4.75
C PHE A 27 -3.80 -5.63 -4.82
N THR A 28 -5.00 -6.21 -4.70
CA THR A 28 -5.20 -7.67 -4.80
C THR A 28 -6.46 -8.00 -5.58
N GLY A 29 -6.46 -9.11 -6.32
CA GLY A 29 -7.66 -9.58 -7.02
C GLY A 29 -8.02 -8.84 -8.32
N PHE A 30 -7.06 -8.16 -8.93
CA PHE A 30 -7.24 -7.42 -10.19
C PHE A 30 -6.51 -8.09 -11.35
N GLY A 31 -7.05 -7.96 -12.57
CA GLY A 31 -6.35 -8.32 -13.80
C GLY A 31 -5.14 -7.41 -14.06
N THR A 32 -4.21 -7.84 -14.91
CA THR A 32 -2.93 -7.12 -15.16
C THR A 32 -3.15 -5.65 -15.57
N THR A 33 -4.06 -5.41 -16.51
CA THR A 33 -4.35 -4.06 -17.03
C THR A 33 -4.98 -3.16 -15.97
N GLU A 34 -6.01 -3.66 -15.28
CA GLU A 34 -6.71 -2.90 -14.24
C GLU A 34 -5.81 -2.58 -13.06
N LYS A 35 -5.02 -3.57 -12.63
CA LYS A 35 -4.01 -3.38 -11.60
C LYS A 35 -3.01 -2.30 -11.97
N GLN A 36 -2.54 -2.28 -13.22
CA GLN A 36 -1.57 -1.27 -13.67
C GLN A 36 -2.16 0.14 -13.62
N LYS A 37 -3.43 0.32 -14.03
CA LYS A 37 -4.14 1.61 -13.94
C LYS A 37 -4.24 2.12 -12.49
N LEU A 38 -4.61 1.24 -11.56
CA LEU A 38 -4.72 1.58 -10.14
C LEU A 38 -3.35 1.95 -9.52
N ILE A 39 -2.29 1.25 -9.95
CA ILE A 39 -0.93 1.56 -9.53
C ILE A 39 -0.50 2.93 -10.05
N ASP A 40 -0.76 3.23 -11.31
CA ASP A 40 -0.42 4.52 -11.92
C ASP A 40 -1.14 5.68 -11.23
N LEU A 41 -2.45 5.52 -10.97
CA LEU A 41 -3.24 6.47 -10.18
C LEU A 41 -2.65 6.69 -8.78
N ALA A 42 -2.32 5.61 -8.07
CA ALA A 42 -1.71 5.68 -6.75
C ALA A 42 -0.38 6.44 -6.76
N ILE A 43 0.49 6.15 -7.73
CA ILE A 43 1.78 6.83 -7.88
C ILE A 43 1.56 8.32 -8.17
N ASN A 44 0.64 8.65 -9.09
CA ASN A 44 0.31 10.02 -9.45
C ASN A 44 -0.26 10.83 -8.26
N LYS A 45 -0.98 10.15 -7.36
CA LYS A 45 -1.54 10.74 -6.14
C LYS A 45 -0.63 10.60 -4.91
N ASN A 46 0.64 10.29 -5.13
CA ASN A 46 1.69 10.24 -4.11
C ASN A 46 1.47 9.17 -3.01
N PHE A 47 0.89 8.03 -3.37
CA PHE A 47 0.83 6.84 -2.53
C PHE A 47 2.07 5.94 -2.72
N ASN A 48 2.38 5.14 -1.70
CA ASN A 48 3.39 4.10 -1.76
C ASN A 48 2.74 2.74 -2.10
N VAL A 49 2.92 2.29 -3.33
CA VAL A 49 2.36 1.01 -3.78
C VAL A 49 3.24 -0.15 -3.32
N VAL A 50 2.69 -1.01 -2.47
CA VAL A 50 3.37 -2.23 -1.98
C VAL A 50 2.78 -3.50 -2.57
N LYS A 51 3.63 -4.52 -2.75
CA LYS A 51 3.23 -5.80 -3.37
C LYS A 51 2.60 -6.79 -2.38
N SER A 52 2.72 -6.53 -1.09
CA SER A 52 2.28 -7.44 -0.02
C SER A 52 1.74 -6.64 1.16
N VAL A 53 0.93 -7.30 1.99
CA VAL A 53 0.39 -6.72 3.22
C VAL A 53 1.54 -6.58 4.22
N THR A 54 2.07 -5.36 4.34
CA THR A 54 3.09 -4.95 5.31
C THR A 54 2.44 -4.53 6.62
N LYS A 55 3.24 -4.43 7.70
CA LYS A 55 2.76 -3.95 9.01
C LYS A 55 2.34 -2.47 9.03
N LYS A 56 2.79 -1.70 8.05
CA LYS A 56 2.50 -0.27 7.89
C LYS A 56 1.53 -0.05 6.72
N LEU A 57 0.77 -1.07 6.31
CA LEU A 57 -0.18 -0.94 5.23
C LEU A 57 -1.39 -0.13 5.72
N ASP A 58 -1.74 0.94 5.01
CA ASP A 58 -2.92 1.75 5.35
C ASP A 58 -4.16 1.21 4.63
N PHE A 59 -4.04 0.87 3.34
CA PHE A 59 -5.17 0.45 2.50
C PHE A 59 -4.92 -0.86 1.76
N LEU A 60 -5.86 -1.80 1.88
CA LEU A 60 -5.94 -2.97 1.00
C LEU A 60 -7.07 -2.74 -0.01
N VAL A 61 -6.71 -2.58 -1.28
CA VAL A 61 -7.69 -2.42 -2.36
C VAL A 61 -7.93 -3.79 -2.99
N GLY A 62 -9.16 -4.28 -2.90
CA GLY A 62 -9.58 -5.60 -3.36
C GLY A 62 -10.47 -5.54 -4.60
N GLY A 63 -10.12 -6.32 -5.62
CA GLY A 63 -10.95 -6.58 -6.79
C GLY A 63 -11.74 -7.87 -6.69
N ILE A 64 -12.44 -8.23 -7.78
CA ILE A 64 -13.34 -9.39 -7.86
C ILE A 64 -12.63 -10.70 -7.46
N ASN A 65 -11.33 -10.84 -7.78
CA ASN A 65 -10.55 -12.04 -7.48
C ASN A 65 -9.73 -11.91 -6.18
N ALA A 66 -10.13 -11.05 -5.24
CA ALA A 66 -9.38 -10.83 -4.01
C ALA A 66 -9.41 -12.10 -3.14
N GLY A 67 -8.26 -12.76 -3.00
CA GLY A 67 -8.17 -13.99 -2.23
C GLY A 67 -8.36 -13.76 -0.72
N PRO A 68 -9.06 -14.66 0.00
CA PRO A 68 -9.46 -14.49 1.40
C PRO A 68 -8.27 -14.28 2.34
N LYS A 69 -7.15 -14.99 2.11
CA LYS A 69 -5.94 -14.89 2.93
C LYS A 69 -5.37 -13.47 3.06
N LYS A 70 -5.52 -12.63 2.03
CA LYS A 70 -5.04 -11.24 2.07
C LYS A 70 -6.01 -10.34 2.81
N ILE A 71 -7.31 -10.61 2.69
CA ILE A 71 -8.38 -9.89 3.39
C ILE A 71 -8.27 -10.17 4.88
N GLU A 72 -8.22 -11.44 5.29
CA GLU A 72 -8.04 -11.84 6.69
C GLU A 72 -6.80 -11.20 7.32
N LYS A 73 -5.67 -11.21 6.59
CA LYS A 73 -4.42 -10.60 7.07
C LYS A 73 -4.52 -9.08 7.22
N ALA A 74 -5.28 -8.41 6.35
CA ALA A 74 -5.51 -6.97 6.44
C ALA A 74 -6.44 -6.64 7.61
N GLU A 75 -7.54 -7.37 7.77
CA GLU A 75 -8.47 -7.20 8.89
C GLU A 75 -7.80 -7.42 10.25
N LEU A 76 -6.99 -8.48 10.38
CA LEU A 76 -6.22 -8.76 11.61
C LEU A 76 -5.25 -7.64 11.98
N GLN A 77 -4.80 -6.84 11.00
CA GLN A 77 -3.89 -5.72 11.21
C GLN A 77 -4.63 -4.38 11.32
N GLY A 78 -5.96 -4.36 11.23
CA GLY A 78 -6.76 -3.13 11.22
C GLY A 78 -6.56 -2.28 9.96
N VAL A 79 -6.11 -2.90 8.86
CA VAL A 79 -5.94 -2.23 7.57
C VAL A 79 -7.31 -1.96 6.97
N GLN A 80 -7.51 -0.76 6.42
CA GLN A 80 -8.76 -0.42 5.78
C GLN A 80 -8.90 -1.11 4.42
N PHE A 81 -9.98 -1.87 4.25
CA PHE A 81 -10.30 -2.52 2.98
C PHE A 81 -11.15 -1.60 2.11
N LEU A 82 -10.75 -1.43 0.84
CA LEU A 82 -11.44 -0.59 -0.13
C LEU A 82 -11.70 -1.36 -1.43
N THR A 83 -12.78 -1.03 -2.14
CA THR A 83 -12.96 -1.44 -3.54
C THR A 83 -12.15 -0.53 -4.46
N SER A 84 -12.00 -0.91 -5.74
CA SER A 84 -11.35 -0.06 -6.74
C SER A 84 -12.01 1.32 -6.85
N GLU A 85 -13.35 1.38 -6.87
CA GLU A 85 -14.10 2.64 -6.96
C GLU A 85 -13.83 3.55 -5.75
N GLN A 86 -13.87 2.97 -4.55
CA GLN A 86 -13.61 3.67 -3.30
C GLN A 86 -12.18 4.22 -3.26
N PHE A 87 -11.22 3.45 -3.75
CA PHE A 87 -9.84 3.91 -3.85
C PHE A 87 -9.70 5.07 -4.85
N VAL A 88 -10.40 5.03 -5.99
CA VAL A 88 -10.38 6.12 -6.97
C VAL A 88 -10.93 7.40 -6.35
N VAL A 89 -12.08 7.33 -5.68
CA VAL A 89 -12.67 8.49 -4.98
C VAL A 89 -11.71 9.03 -3.92
N LEU A 90 -11.11 8.19 -3.08
CA LEU A 90 -10.11 8.61 -2.10
C LEU A 90 -8.88 9.23 -2.76
N ALA A 91 -8.40 8.68 -3.86
CA ALA A 91 -7.23 9.20 -4.56
C ALA A 91 -7.53 10.55 -5.23
N GLU A 92 -8.78 10.79 -5.65
CA GLU A 92 -9.19 12.03 -6.30
C GLU A 92 -9.56 13.14 -5.32
N THR A 93 -10.35 12.82 -4.30
CA THR A 93 -10.95 13.78 -3.35
C THR A 93 -10.19 13.88 -2.04
N GLY A 94 -9.45 12.83 -1.66
CA GLY A 94 -8.86 12.70 -0.32
C GLY A 94 -9.83 12.14 0.73
N GLU A 95 -11.08 11.82 0.37
CA GLU A 95 -12.12 11.34 1.28
C GLU A 95 -12.53 9.90 0.96
N ILE A 96 -12.87 9.13 2.01
CA ILE A 96 -13.42 7.78 1.85
C ILE A 96 -14.93 7.89 1.90
N THR A 97 -15.58 7.70 0.77
CA THR A 97 -17.05 7.57 0.72
C THR A 97 -17.44 6.24 1.35
N GLU A 98 -18.61 6.12 1.97
CA GLU A 98 -19.12 4.80 2.39
C GLU A 98 -19.87 4.15 1.21
N PRO A 99 -19.78 2.82 1.02
CA PRO A 99 -20.61 2.14 0.02
C PRO A 99 -22.06 2.12 0.54
N GLY A 100 -22.87 3.13 0.21
CA GLY A 100 -24.30 3.11 0.57
C GLY A 100 -25.10 4.40 0.51
N THR A 101 -24.51 5.59 0.43
CA THR A 101 -25.31 6.83 0.36
C THR A 101 -25.37 7.35 -1.06
N GLN A 102 -26.28 6.81 -1.87
CA GLN A 102 -26.92 7.62 -2.89
C GLN A 102 -27.75 8.69 -2.15
N PRO A 103 -27.50 9.99 -2.32
CA PRO A 103 -28.44 10.98 -1.83
C PRO A 103 -29.71 10.89 -2.67
N GLN A 104 -30.76 10.25 -2.12
CA GLN A 104 -32.17 10.46 -2.51
C GLN A 104 -33.06 10.35 -1.28
#